data_AF-A0A7C7GSK6-F1
#
_entry.id   AF-A0A7C7GSK6-F1
#
_cell.length_a   1.000
_cell.length_b   1.000
_cell.length_c   1.000
_cell.angle_alpha   90.00
_cell.angle_beta   90.00
_cell.angle_gamma   90.00
#
_symmetry.space_group_name_H-M   'P 1'
#
loop_
_entity.id
_entity.type
_entity.pdbx_description
1 polymer ?
#
loop_
_entity_poly.entity_id
_entity_poly.type
_entity_poly.pdbx_seq_one_letter_code
_entity_poly.pdbx_strand_id
1 'polypeptide(L)'
;MGKRRNITLEDYIEETTTNIREDRAIAKSLLMEAISDMKLTDSARRELGPIAAKYVENLQRSNEQLVKLTALLQKQRSQQFGLSADDKEQLYDLLNEDQEDDGG
;
A
#
# COMPACT_ATOMS: atom_id res chain seq x y z
N MET A 1 -20.59 -13.15 -22.87
CA MET A 1 -19.30 -12.49 -22.61
C MET A 1 -19.52 -11.43 -21.54
N GLY A 2 -18.98 -11.62 -20.34
CA GLY A 2 -19.20 -10.70 -19.22
C GLY A 2 -18.48 -9.37 -19.44
N LYS A 3 -19.19 -8.25 -19.31
CA LYS A 3 -18.59 -6.90 -19.29
C LYS A 3 -17.47 -6.88 -18.25
N ARG A 4 -16.23 -6.66 -18.69
CA ARG A 4 -15.12 -6.33 -17.79
C ARG A 4 -15.52 -5.06 -17.06
N ARG A 5 -15.72 -5.13 -15.73
CA ARG A 5 -15.87 -3.95 -14.89
C ARG A 5 -14.58 -3.15 -15.00
N ASN A 6 -14.69 -1.86 -15.25
CA ASN A 6 -13.54 -0.97 -15.26
C ASN A 6 -13.21 -0.67 -13.79
N ILE A 7 -12.34 -1.48 -13.20
CA ILE A 7 -11.93 -1.36 -11.79
C ILE A 7 -10.89 -0.24 -11.71
N THR A 8 -11.10 0.72 -10.82
CA THR A 8 -10.20 1.85 -10.60
C THR A 8 -8.99 1.44 -9.76
N LEU A 9 -7.96 2.28 -9.72
CA LEU A 9 -6.80 2.03 -8.88
C LEU A 9 -7.19 2.10 -7.40
N GLU A 10 -8.08 3.02 -7.03
CA GLU A 10 -8.66 3.16 -5.70
C GLU A 10 -9.36 1.87 -5.27
N ASP A 11 -10.16 1.25 -6.15
CA ASP A 11 -10.82 -0.03 -5.87
C ASP A 11 -9.79 -1.13 -5.55
N TYR A 12 -8.70 -1.21 -6.33
CA TYR A 12 -7.63 -2.20 -6.07
C TYR A 12 -6.88 -1.93 -4.77
N ILE A 13 -6.67 -0.66 -4.40
CA ILE A 13 -6.02 -0.29 -3.13
C ILE A 13 -6.92 -0.67 -1.95
N GLU A 14 -8.22 -0.43 -2.06
CA GLU A 14 -9.20 -0.81 -1.04
C GLU A 14 -9.29 -2.33 -0.90
N GLU A 15 -9.41 -3.07 -2.00
CA GLU A 15 -9.42 -4.53 -2.02
C GLU A 15 -8.13 -5.09 -1.40
N THR A 16 -6.98 -4.57 -1.81
CA THR A 16 -5.67 -5.01 -1.27
C THR A 16 -5.57 -4.73 0.23
N THR A 17 -5.99 -3.55 0.67
CA THR A 17 -5.94 -3.19 2.10
C THR A 17 -6.89 -4.05 2.92
N THR A 18 -8.06 -4.39 2.37
CA THR A 18 -9.04 -5.27 3.01
C THR A 18 -8.49 -6.68 3.14
N ASN A 19 -7.98 -7.26 2.05
CA ASN A 19 -7.37 -8.59 2.04
C ASN A 19 -6.23 -8.69 3.07
N ILE A 20 -5.35 -7.68 3.12
CA ILE A 20 -4.27 -7.63 4.11
C ILE A 20 -4.83 -7.62 5.54
N ARG A 21 -5.90 -6.88 5.82
CA ARG A 21 -6.49 -6.82 7.16
C ARG A 21 -7.16 -8.13 7.56
N GLU A 22 -7.88 -8.75 6.65
CA GLU A 22 -8.55 -10.04 6.88
C GLU A 22 -7.53 -11.16 7.13
N ASP A 23 -6.49 -11.25 6.29
CA ASP A 23 -5.40 -12.22 6.46
C ASP A 23 -4.71 -12.06 7.82
N ARG A 24 -4.48 -10.82 8.26
CA ARG A 24 -3.92 -10.54 9.59
C ARG A 24 -4.83 -10.98 10.72
N ALA A 25 -6.13 -10.75 10.58
CA ALA A 25 -7.10 -11.14 11.61
C ALA A 25 -7.08 -12.66 11.79
N ILE A 26 -7.09 -13.41 10.68
CA ILE A 26 -7.01 -14.87 10.68
C ILE A 26 -5.68 -15.33 11.28
N ALA A 27 -4.54 -14.82 10.80
CA ALA A 27 -3.22 -15.19 11.30
C ALA A 27 -3.06 -14.90 12.80
N LYS A 28 -3.64 -13.79 13.28
CA LYS A 28 -3.63 -13.46 14.71
C LYS A 28 -4.50 -14.41 15.54
N SER A 29 -5.69 -14.79 15.05
CA SER A 29 -6.54 -15.79 15.74
C SER A 29 -5.80 -17.10 15.88
N LEU A 30 -5.28 -17.63 14.77
CA LEU A 30 -4.54 -18.89 14.73
C LEU A 30 -3.28 -18.85 15.59
N LEU A 31 -2.57 -17.71 15.64
CA LEU A 31 -1.43 -17.52 16.53
C LEU A 31 -1.83 -17.57 18.00
N MET A 32 -2.93 -16.93 18.37
CA MET A 32 -3.42 -16.94 19.75
C MET A 32 -3.86 -18.34 20.20
N GLU A 33 -4.53 -19.08 19.31
CA GLU A 33 -4.90 -20.48 19.52
C GLU A 33 -3.66 -21.35 19.69
N ALA A 34 -2.69 -21.27 18.77
CA ALA A 34 -1.43 -22.02 18.88
C ALA A 34 -0.68 -21.70 20.17
N ILE A 35 -0.58 -20.43 20.56
CA ILE A 35 0.07 -20.01 21.82
C ILE A 35 -0.67 -20.56 23.04
N SER A 36 -2.01 -20.64 22.99
CA SER A 36 -2.80 -21.23 24.07
C SER A 36 -2.47 -22.72 24.24
N ASP A 37 -2.46 -23.47 23.15
CA ASP A 37 -2.18 -24.91 23.17
C ASP A 37 -0.73 -25.23 23.56
N MET A 38 0.22 -24.39 23.12
CA MET A 38 1.64 -24.48 23.50
C MET A 38 1.88 -24.38 25.01
N LYS A 39 0.96 -23.78 25.77
CA LYS A 39 1.09 -23.65 27.23
C LYS A 39 0.75 -24.94 27.97
N LEU A 40 0.08 -25.90 27.31
CA LEU A 40 -0.41 -27.11 27.96
C LEU A 40 0.73 -28.10 28.29
N THR A 41 1.68 -28.28 27.36
CA THR A 41 2.80 -29.22 27.55
C THR A 41 4.06 -28.75 26.81
N ASP A 42 5.23 -29.20 27.26
CA ASP A 42 6.49 -28.91 26.56
C ASP A 42 6.58 -29.62 25.20
N SER A 43 5.90 -30.77 25.05
CA SER A 43 5.75 -31.44 23.75
C SER A 43 4.97 -30.57 22.78
N ALA A 44 3.81 -30.03 23.20
CA ALA A 44 3.01 -29.12 22.40
C ALA A 44 3.80 -27.86 22.02
N ARG A 45 4.58 -27.31 22.96
CA ARG A 45 5.45 -26.16 22.68
C ARG A 45 6.48 -26.45 21.58
N ARG A 46 7.06 -27.65 21.58
CA ARG A 46 8.05 -28.09 20.59
C ARG A 46 7.43 -28.31 19.20
N GLU A 47 6.21 -28.83 19.16
CA GLU A 47 5.49 -29.13 17.92
C GLU A 47 4.84 -27.89 17.30
N LEU A 48 4.17 -27.06 18.10
CA LEU A 48 3.43 -25.89 17.62
C LEU A 48 4.29 -24.64 17.51
N GLY A 49 5.47 -24.58 18.15
CA GLY A 49 6.39 -23.45 18.07
C GLY A 49 6.75 -23.05 16.62
N PRO A 50 7.16 -23.99 15.75
CA PRO A 50 7.38 -23.71 14.34
C PRO A 50 6.14 -23.19 13.60
N ILE A 51 4.94 -23.68 13.96
CA ILE A 51 3.68 -23.25 13.35
C ILE A 51 3.34 -21.81 13.78
N ALA A 52 3.45 -21.51 15.06
CA ALA A 52 3.28 -20.15 15.59
C ALA A 52 4.27 -19.17 14.94
N ALA A 53 5.52 -19.59 14.72
CA ALA A 53 6.51 -18.77 14.01
C ALA A 53 6.06 -18.44 12.57
N LYS A 54 5.38 -19.35 11.88
CA LYS A 54 4.83 -19.08 10.53
C LYS A 54 3.72 -18.03 10.55
N TYR A 55 2.85 -18.04 11.56
CA TYR A 55 1.85 -16.98 11.71
C TYR A 55 2.48 -15.61 11.99
N VAL A 56 3.53 -15.56 12.82
CA VAL A 56 4.30 -14.33 13.05
C VAL A 56 4.98 -13.85 11.75
N GLU A 57 5.58 -14.75 10.99
CA GLU A 57 6.22 -14.46 9.70
C GLU A 57 5.19 -13.89 8.69
N ASN A 58 3.98 -14.42 8.66
CA ASN A 58 2.90 -13.90 7.82
C ASN A 58 2.46 -12.50 8.25
N LEU A 59 2.35 -12.24 9.56
CA LEU A 59 2.06 -10.90 10.08
C LEU A 59 3.18 -9.90 9.72
N GLN A 60 4.45 -10.32 9.74
CA GLN A 60 5.59 -9.51 9.31
C GLN A 60 5.53 -9.21 7.81
N ARG A 61 5.30 -10.21 6.95
CA ARG A 61 5.10 -10.02 5.50
C ARG A 61 3.95 -9.07 5.20
N SER A 62 2.86 -9.16 5.95
CA SER A 62 1.73 -8.24 5.85
C SER A 62 2.13 -6.79 6.19
N ASN A 63 3.00 -6.58 7.20
CA ASN A 63 3.54 -5.24 7.48
C ASN A 63 4.40 -4.72 6.30
N GLU A 64 5.25 -5.58 5.73
CA GLU A 64 6.06 -5.20 4.56
C GLU A 64 5.20 -4.81 3.35
N GLN A 65 4.10 -5.52 3.12
CA GLN A 65 3.15 -5.19 2.05
C GLN A 65 2.50 -3.83 2.25
N LEU A 66 2.08 -3.50 3.48
CA LEU A 66 1.53 -2.17 3.80
C LEU A 66 2.54 -1.05 3.58
N VAL A 67 3.80 -1.27 3.97
CA VAL A 67 4.88 -0.29 3.72
C VAL A 67 5.09 -0.10 2.20
N LYS A 68 5.11 -1.19 1.42
CA LYS A 68 5.23 -1.12 -0.05
C LYS A 68 4.08 -0.37 -0.69
N LEU A 69 2.83 -0.67 -0.28
CA LEU A 69 1.64 0.03 -0.75
C LEU A 69 1.71 1.53 -0.43
N THR A 70 2.09 1.87 0.80
CA THR A 70 2.27 3.26 1.24
C THR A 70 3.33 3.98 0.41
N ALA A 71 4.46 3.33 0.13
CA ALA A 71 5.52 3.89 -0.71
C ALA A 71 5.08 4.12 -2.16
N LEU A 72 4.28 3.21 -2.73
CA LEU A 72 3.72 3.37 -4.07
C LEU A 72 2.73 4.56 -4.13
N LEU A 73 1.84 4.66 -3.15
CA LEU A 73 0.89 5.77 -3.01
C LEU A 73 1.61 7.13 -2.87
N GLN A 74 2.69 7.18 -2.08
CA GLN A 74 3.52 8.37 -1.94
C GLN A 74 4.14 8.78 -3.27
N LYS A 75 4.75 7.84 -4.01
CA LYS A 75 5.38 8.12 -5.31
C LYS A 75 4.38 8.65 -6.35
N GLN A 76 3.17 8.12 -6.38
CA GLN A 76 2.12 8.62 -7.27
C GLN A 76 1.76 10.07 -6.97
N ARG A 77 1.67 10.46 -5.68
CA ARG A 77 1.48 11.88 -5.30
C ARG A 77 2.66 12.75 -5.74
N SER A 78 3.89 12.27 -5.62
CA SER A 78 5.08 13.02 -6.07
C SER A 78 5.11 13.28 -7.58
N GLN A 79 4.50 12.41 -8.40
CA GLN A 79 4.44 12.59 -9.86
C GLN A 79 3.41 13.63 -10.31
N GLN A 80 2.50 14.09 -9.43
CA GLN A 80 1.57 15.18 -9.75
C GLN A 80 2.20 16.58 -9.66
N PHE A 81 3.48 16.70 -9.29
CA PHE A 81 4.20 17.97 -9.32
C PHE A 81 4.71 18.26 -10.74
N GLY A 82 3.85 18.83 -11.56
CA GLY A 82 4.17 19.36 -12.89
C GLY A 82 3.25 20.54 -13.19
N LEU A 83 3.75 21.51 -13.95
CA LEU A 83 2.95 22.65 -14.41
C LEU A 83 1.72 22.12 -15.15
N SER A 84 0.53 22.55 -14.75
CA SER A 84 -0.71 22.29 -15.47
C SER A 84 -0.65 22.91 -16.87
N ALA A 85 -1.61 22.56 -17.74
CA ALA A 85 -1.68 23.20 -19.05
C ALA A 85 -1.83 24.73 -18.90
N ASP A 86 -2.68 25.16 -17.98
CA ASP A 86 -2.93 26.56 -17.65
C ASP A 86 -1.68 27.24 -17.06
N ASP A 87 -0.94 26.57 -16.17
CA ASP A 87 0.31 27.12 -15.64
C ASP A 87 1.36 27.31 -16.75
N LYS A 88 1.37 26.41 -17.75
CA LYS A 88 2.28 26.55 -18.91
C LYS A 88 1.87 27.69 -19.80
N GLU A 89 0.57 27.84 -20.07
CA GLU A 89 0.04 28.94 -20.89
C GLU A 89 0.34 30.29 -20.25
N GLN A 90 0.08 30.44 -18.96
CA GLN A 90 0.43 31.66 -18.21
C GLN A 90 1.94 31.94 -18.21
N LEU A 91 2.78 30.90 -18.12
CA LEU A 91 4.24 31.06 -18.23
C LEU A 91 4.69 31.46 -19.63
N TYR A 92 4.02 30.98 -20.69
CA TYR A 92 4.31 31.43 -22.06
C TYR A 92 3.94 32.89 -22.26
N ASP A 93 2.80 33.32 -21.73
CA ASP A 93 2.35 34.72 -21.83
C ASP A 93 3.32 35.66 -21.09
N LEU A 94 3.71 35.33 -19.87
CA LEU A 94 4.67 36.13 -19.08
C LEU A 94 6.04 36.27 -19.78
N LEU A 95 6.54 35.18 -20.36
CA LEU A 95 7.82 35.19 -21.09
C LEU A 95 7.77 36.03 -22.38
N ASN A 96 6.59 36.13 -23.01
CA ASN A 96 6.41 36.95 -24.20
C ASN A 96 6.27 38.44 -23.85
N GLU A 97 5.59 38.75 -22.75
CA GLU A 97 5.50 40.13 -22.23
C GLU A 97 6.89 40.70 -21.89
N ASP A 98 7.76 39.90 -21.25
CA ASP A 98 9.14 40.33 -20.93
C ASP A 98 10.03 40.52 -22.18
N GLN A 99 9.75 39.85 -23.31
CA GLN A 99 10.50 40.04 -24.55
C GLN A 99 10.07 41.30 -25.33
N GLU A 100 8.82 41.73 -25.18
CA GLU A 100 8.33 42.94 -25.83
C GLU A 100 8.83 44.23 -25.14
N ASP A 101 9.14 44.18 -23.84
CA ASP A 101 9.60 45.34 -23.06
C ASP A 101 11.11 45.61 -23.17
N ASP A 102 11.94 44.62 -23.53
CA ASP A 102 13.41 44.77 -23.70
C ASP A 102 13.82 45.13 -25.16
N GLY A 103 12.83 45.29 -26.05
CA GLY A 103 13.00 45.61 -27.47
C GLY A 103 12.69 47.06 -27.88
N GLY A 104 12.48 47.97 -26.92
CA GLY A 104 12.11 49.38 -27.13
C GLY A 104 13.23 50.39 -26.98
#